data_AF-A0A7L2XEG8-F1
#
_entry.id   AF-A0A7L2XEG8-F1
#
_cell.length_a   1.000
_cell.length_b   1.000
_cell.length_c   1.000
_cell.angle_alpha   90.00
_cell.angle_beta   90.00
_cell.angle_gamma   90.00
#
_symmetry.space_group_name_H-M   'P 1'
#
loop_
_entity.id
_entity.type
_entity.pdbx_description
1 polymer ?
#
loop_
_entity_poly.entity_id
_entity_poly.type
_entity_poly.pdbx_seq_one_letter_code
_entity_poly.pdbx_strand_id
1 'polypeptide(L)'
;YGSQYAQHHQQGSVMGIDNICELAARLLFSTVEWARNIPFFPELPVSDQVALLRLSWSELFVLNAAQSALPLHMAPLLAAAGFHASPMSAERVVAFMDQIRVFQEQVEKLNRLQVDSAEYSCLKAIALFTPAACGLSDAAHVEALQEKAQVALSEYERSQFP
;
A
#
# COMPACT_ATOMS: atom_id res chain seq x y z
N TYR A 1 11.18 29.24 46.63
CA TYR A 1 11.58 29.66 45.28
C TYR A 1 12.16 28.46 44.56
N GLY A 2 11.50 28.02 43.47
CA GLY A 2 12.10 27.17 42.43
C GLY A 2 11.94 25.66 42.61
N SER A 3 10.79 25.10 42.20
CA SER A 3 10.69 23.67 41.85
C SER A 3 9.79 23.50 40.64
N GLN A 4 10.44 23.31 39.49
CA GLN A 4 10.03 22.48 38.35
C GLN A 4 8.56 22.56 37.92
N TYR A 5 8.28 23.48 37.00
CA TYR A 5 7.16 23.33 36.08
C TYR A 5 7.42 22.12 35.17
N ALA A 6 6.49 21.19 35.23
CA ALA A 6 6.41 19.99 34.41
C ALA A 6 6.47 20.34 32.91
N GLN A 7 7.53 19.91 32.23
CA GLN A 7 7.51 19.67 30.80
C GLN A 7 6.95 18.27 30.58
N HIS A 8 5.65 18.19 30.34
CA HIS A 8 5.01 17.00 29.81
C HIS A 8 4.32 17.38 28.50
N HIS A 9 4.48 16.52 27.50
CA HIS A 9 3.81 16.50 26.19
C HIS A 9 4.38 17.46 25.14
N GLN A 10 5.28 16.94 24.30
CA GLN A 10 4.91 16.52 22.94
C GLN A 10 6.06 15.72 22.29
N GLN A 11 6.21 14.44 22.64
CA GLN A 11 6.95 13.51 21.78
C GLN A 11 6.04 13.08 20.64
N GLY A 12 5.81 13.98 19.69
CA GLY A 12 5.52 13.52 18.33
C GLY A 12 6.81 12.90 17.83
N SER A 13 6.90 11.56 17.84
CA SER A 13 8.08 10.88 17.33
C SER A 13 8.18 11.18 15.83
N VAL A 14 9.00 12.16 15.47
CA VAL A 14 9.41 12.38 14.08
C VAL A 14 10.22 11.14 13.72
N MET A 15 9.57 10.17 13.08
CA MET A 15 10.26 8.99 12.58
C MET A 15 11.35 9.46 11.60
N GLY A 16 12.59 9.04 11.85
CA GLY A 16 13.71 9.35 10.98
C GLY A 16 13.52 8.75 9.58
N ILE A 17 14.24 9.29 8.60
CA ILE A 17 14.14 8.90 7.19
C ILE A 17 14.52 7.43 6.99
N ASP A 18 15.53 6.94 7.69
CA ASP A 18 15.92 5.52 7.64
C ASP A 18 14.75 4.61 8.05
N ASN A 19 13.90 5.09 8.96
CA ASN A 19 12.71 4.37 9.41
C ASN A 19 11.61 4.33 8.33
N ILE A 20 11.45 5.35 7.48
CA ILE A 20 10.39 5.34 6.44
C ILE A 20 10.75 4.43 5.26
N CYS A 21 12.02 4.45 4.83
CA CYS A 21 12.51 3.54 3.79
C CYS A 21 12.50 2.09 4.28
N GLU A 22 12.93 1.84 5.52
CA GLU A 22 12.87 0.51 6.12
C GLU A 22 11.43 0.00 6.23
N LEU A 23 10.49 0.83 6.70
CA LEU A 23 9.07 0.47 6.74
C LEU A 23 8.52 0.20 5.34
N ALA A 24 8.82 1.04 4.35
CA ALA A 24 8.41 0.79 2.97
C ALA A 24 8.95 -0.54 2.43
N ALA A 25 10.23 -0.85 2.69
CA ALA A 25 10.81 -2.13 2.33
C ALA A 25 10.08 -3.30 3.01
N ARG A 26 9.79 -3.19 4.33
CA ARG A 26 9.02 -4.20 5.07
C ARG A 26 7.62 -4.42 4.48
N LEU A 27 6.93 -3.35 4.06
CA LEU A 27 5.62 -3.46 3.41
C LEU A 27 5.69 -4.14 2.03
N LEU A 28 6.75 -3.87 1.26
CA LEU A 28 6.99 -4.55 -0.01
C LEU A 28 7.28 -6.05 0.20
N PHE A 29 8.13 -6.40 1.18
CA PHE A 29 8.37 -7.80 1.53
C PHE A 29 7.11 -8.50 2.01
N SER A 30 6.33 -7.85 2.89
CA SER A 30 5.04 -8.36 3.38
C SER A 30 4.06 -8.60 2.23
N THR A 31 4.03 -7.73 1.21
CA THR A 31 3.19 -7.91 0.02
C THR A 31 3.57 -9.18 -0.74
N VAL A 32 4.86 -9.40 -0.96
CA VAL A 32 5.34 -10.61 -1.67
C VAL A 32 5.10 -11.86 -0.85
N GLU A 33 5.33 -11.81 0.47
CA GLU A 33 5.06 -12.94 1.36
C GLU A 33 3.57 -13.28 1.40
N TRP A 34 2.69 -12.28 1.50
CA TRP A 34 1.25 -12.46 1.44
C TRP A 34 0.82 -13.10 0.11
N ALA A 35 1.30 -12.59 -1.04
CA ALA A 35 0.96 -13.14 -2.35
C ALA A 35 1.39 -14.60 -2.50
N ARG A 36 2.52 -15.00 -1.90
CA ARG A 36 2.96 -16.40 -1.89
C ARG A 36 2.10 -17.34 -1.04
N ASN A 37 1.24 -16.80 -0.18
CA ASN A 37 0.44 -17.57 0.77
C ASN A 37 -1.08 -17.47 0.52
N ILE A 38 -1.55 -16.54 -0.32
CA ILE A 38 -2.97 -16.46 -0.69
C ILE A 38 -3.37 -17.69 -1.54
N PRO A 39 -4.59 -18.25 -1.36
CA PRO A 39 -5.08 -19.33 -2.22
C PRO A 39 -4.97 -19.03 -3.72
N PHE A 40 -4.80 -20.08 -4.53
CA PHE A 40 -4.71 -20.07 -6.00
C PHE A 40 -3.46 -19.41 -6.59
N PHE A 41 -2.92 -18.34 -6.00
CA PHE A 41 -1.76 -17.65 -6.56
C PHE A 41 -0.51 -18.53 -6.73
N PRO A 42 -0.12 -19.38 -5.75
CA PRO A 42 1.04 -20.27 -5.90
C PRO A 42 0.86 -21.35 -6.98
N GLU A 43 -0.38 -21.63 -7.40
CA GLU A 43 -0.72 -22.61 -8.43
C GLU A 43 -0.58 -22.04 -9.84
N LEU A 44 -0.57 -20.71 -9.98
CA LEU A 44 -0.37 -20.04 -11.27
C LEU A 44 1.05 -20.28 -11.80
N PRO A 45 1.26 -20.27 -13.13
CA PRO A 45 2.59 -20.27 -13.72
C PRO A 45 3.46 -19.15 -13.13
N VAL A 46 4.75 -19.41 -12.89
CA VAL A 46 5.66 -18.41 -12.32
C VAL A 46 5.74 -17.14 -13.19
N SER A 47 5.64 -17.28 -14.52
CA SER A 47 5.55 -16.14 -15.45
C SER A 47 4.37 -15.23 -15.11
N ASP A 48 3.22 -15.83 -14.83
CA ASP A 48 1.96 -15.14 -14.54
C ASP A 48 2.02 -14.51 -13.16
N GLN A 49 2.55 -15.22 -12.15
CA GLN A 49 2.81 -14.66 -10.82
C GLN A 49 3.67 -13.39 -10.89
N VAL A 50 4.74 -13.42 -11.68
CA VAL A 50 5.63 -12.27 -11.89
C VAL A 50 4.91 -11.14 -12.65
N ALA A 51 4.13 -11.45 -13.68
CA ALA A 51 3.38 -10.46 -14.45
C ALA A 51 2.35 -9.73 -13.57
N LEU A 52 1.59 -10.49 -12.77
CA LEU A 52 0.58 -9.95 -11.84
C LEU A 52 1.22 -9.05 -10.78
N LEU A 53 2.30 -9.50 -10.13
CA LEU A 53 3.01 -8.68 -9.14
C LEU A 53 3.62 -7.42 -9.77
N ARG A 54 4.18 -7.51 -10.98
CA ARG A 54 4.74 -6.35 -11.70
C ARG A 54 3.69 -5.30 -12.04
N LEU A 55 2.45 -5.71 -12.32
CA LEU A 55 1.37 -4.78 -12.60
C LEU A 55 0.76 -4.20 -11.31
N SER A 56 0.56 -5.02 -10.28
CA SER A 56 -0.22 -4.66 -9.09
C SER A 56 0.58 -4.15 -7.90
N TRP A 57 1.92 -4.20 -7.93
CA TRP A 57 2.75 -3.89 -6.74
C TRP A 57 2.44 -2.53 -6.11
N SER A 58 2.16 -1.50 -6.90
CA SER A 58 1.91 -0.15 -6.38
C SER A 58 0.58 -0.06 -5.66
N GLU A 59 -0.47 -0.70 -6.18
CA GLU A 59 -1.78 -0.75 -5.54
C GLU A 59 -1.71 -1.58 -4.25
N LEU A 60 -1.04 -2.73 -4.29
CA LEU A 60 -0.80 -3.55 -3.11
C LEU A 60 0.01 -2.81 -2.05
N PHE A 61 1.00 -2.00 -2.46
CA PHE A 61 1.76 -1.17 -1.55
C PHE A 61 0.89 -0.10 -0.87
N VAL A 62 0.00 0.57 -1.61
CA VAL A 62 -0.96 1.54 -1.06
C VAL A 62 -1.88 0.89 -0.03
N LEU A 63 -2.45 -0.28 -0.36
CA LEU A 63 -3.32 -1.02 0.56
C LEU A 63 -2.57 -1.41 1.84
N ASN A 64 -1.32 -1.88 1.73
CA ASN A 64 -0.49 -2.22 2.89
C ASN A 64 -0.10 -1.00 3.72
N ALA A 65 0.21 0.13 3.07
CA ALA A 65 0.56 1.37 3.74
C ALA A 65 -0.63 1.93 4.53
N ALA A 66 -1.84 1.88 3.96
CA ALA A 66 -3.07 2.26 4.64
C ALA A 66 -3.36 1.33 5.82
N GLN A 67 -3.34 0.01 5.59
CA GLN A 67 -3.60 -0.98 6.65
C GLN A 67 -2.60 -0.91 7.81
N SER A 68 -1.33 -0.61 7.52
CA SER A 68 -0.27 -0.52 8.53
C SER A 68 -0.14 0.86 9.19
N ALA A 69 -1.02 1.80 8.83
CA ALA A 69 -0.98 3.20 9.27
C ALA A 69 0.41 3.85 9.08
N LEU A 70 1.01 3.65 7.91
CA LEU A 70 2.32 4.21 7.59
C LEU A 70 2.27 5.75 7.70
N PRO A 71 3.16 6.41 8.45
CA PRO A 71 3.15 7.86 8.60
C PRO A 71 3.59 8.54 7.30
N LEU A 72 2.65 9.17 6.61
CA LEU A 72 2.89 9.83 5.33
C LEU A 72 3.15 11.33 5.48
N HIS A 73 4.16 11.72 6.26
CA HIS A 73 4.52 13.13 6.34
C HIS A 73 5.36 13.57 5.14
N MET A 74 5.04 14.74 4.56
CA MET A 74 5.70 15.26 3.36
C MET A 74 7.22 15.42 3.52
N ALA A 75 7.68 16.01 4.63
CA ALA A 75 9.10 16.28 4.84
C ALA A 75 9.97 15.01 4.91
N PRO A 76 9.62 13.97 5.69
CA PRO A 76 10.33 12.69 5.64
C PRO A 76 10.33 11.99 4.28
N LEU A 77 9.23 12.08 3.52
CA LEU A 77 9.14 11.49 2.18
C LEU A 77 10.02 12.20 1.15
N LEU A 78 10.05 13.53 1.18
CA LEU A 78 11.00 14.33 0.38
C LEU A 78 12.43 13.97 0.72
N ALA A 79 12.73 13.84 2.01
CA ALA A 79 14.07 13.51 2.44
C ALA A 79 14.49 12.08 2.03
N ALA A 80 13.59 11.10 2.15
CA ALA A 80 13.77 9.72 1.69
C ALA A 80 14.01 9.61 0.18
N ALA A 81 13.39 10.46 -0.62
CA ALA A 81 13.58 10.47 -2.06
C ALA A 81 14.86 11.20 -2.52
N GLY A 82 15.77 11.52 -1.59
CA GLY A 82 17.09 12.06 -1.91
C GLY A 82 17.11 13.53 -2.30
N PHE A 83 16.03 14.28 -2.01
CA PHE A 83 15.92 15.70 -2.35
C PHE A 83 16.92 16.61 -1.60
N HIS A 84 17.62 16.09 -0.60
CA HIS A 84 18.69 16.82 0.09
C HIS A 84 20.07 16.67 -0.58
N ALA A 85 20.25 15.74 -1.53
CA ALA A 85 21.58 15.32 -2.01
C ALA A 85 22.02 15.98 -3.32
N SER A 86 21.12 16.57 -4.11
CA SER A 86 21.45 17.26 -5.37
C SER A 86 20.32 18.22 -5.78
N PRO A 87 20.61 19.41 -6.35
CA PRO A 87 19.59 20.30 -6.85
C PRO A 87 18.82 19.66 -8.02
N MET A 88 17.53 19.38 -7.79
CA MET A 88 16.59 18.97 -8.85
C MET A 88 15.98 20.18 -9.54
N SER A 89 15.55 20.01 -10.80
CA SER A 89 14.72 21.02 -11.47
C SER A 89 13.40 21.20 -10.71
N ALA A 90 12.87 22.43 -10.71
CA ALA A 90 11.58 22.73 -10.07
C ALA A 90 10.46 21.80 -10.58
N GLU A 91 10.47 21.47 -11.87
CA GLU A 91 9.54 20.52 -12.50
C GLU A 91 9.55 19.13 -11.85
N ARG A 92 10.74 18.60 -11.49
CA ARG A 92 10.85 17.29 -10.84
C ARG A 92 10.34 17.32 -9.41
N VAL A 93 10.55 18.43 -8.70
CA VAL A 93 10.00 18.63 -7.35
C VAL A 93 8.48 18.65 -7.41
N VAL A 94 7.89 19.41 -8.33
CA VAL A 94 6.44 19.49 -8.51
C VAL A 94 5.85 18.11 -8.83
N ALA A 95 6.44 17.39 -9.80
CA ALA A 95 5.96 16.07 -10.18
C ALA A 95 5.99 15.07 -9.00
N PHE A 96 7.05 15.08 -8.20
CA PHE A 96 7.15 14.21 -7.03
C PHE A 96 6.18 14.59 -5.91
N MET A 97 5.99 15.88 -5.66
CA MET A 97 4.99 16.35 -4.69
C MET A 97 3.57 15.94 -5.10
N ASP A 98 3.27 15.96 -6.40
CA ASP A 98 1.99 15.48 -6.92
C ASP A 98 1.82 13.97 -6.68
N GLN A 99 2.87 13.17 -6.89
CA GLN A 99 2.81 11.73 -6.56
C GLN A 99 2.60 11.46 -5.07
N ILE A 100 3.28 12.19 -4.18
CA ILE A 100 3.05 12.07 -2.73
C ILE A 100 1.62 12.44 -2.39
N ARG A 101 1.11 13.53 -2.97
CA ARG A 101 -0.26 13.98 -2.73
C ARG A 101 -1.27 12.91 -3.13
N VAL A 102 -1.14 12.35 -4.34
CA VAL A 102 -2.01 11.26 -4.80
C VAL A 102 -1.91 10.07 -3.84
N PHE A 103 -0.71 9.69 -3.42
CA PHE A 103 -0.50 8.60 -2.47
C PHE A 103 -1.20 8.84 -1.13
N GLN A 104 -1.04 10.03 -0.54
CA GLN A 104 -1.70 10.45 0.69
C GLN A 104 -3.23 10.44 0.55
N GLU A 105 -3.76 10.96 -0.57
CA GLU A 105 -5.19 10.99 -0.83
C GLU A 105 -5.79 9.58 -0.91
N GLN A 106 -5.09 8.60 -1.50
CA GLN A 106 -5.55 7.21 -1.54
C GLN A 106 -5.58 6.58 -0.14
N VAL A 107 -4.53 6.77 0.65
CA VAL A 107 -4.47 6.25 2.04
C VAL A 107 -5.55 6.90 2.92
N GLU A 108 -5.78 8.20 2.77
CA GLU A 108 -6.80 8.90 3.54
C GLU A 108 -8.22 8.45 3.16
N LYS A 109 -8.49 8.14 1.89
CA LYS A 109 -9.77 7.54 1.45
C LYS A 109 -10.02 6.19 2.13
N LEU A 110 -9.02 5.30 2.15
CA LEU A 110 -9.12 4.01 2.81
C LEU A 110 -9.37 4.16 4.31
N ASN A 111 -8.69 5.11 4.97
CA ASN A 111 -8.91 5.40 6.38
C ASN A 111 -10.32 5.95 6.67
N ARG A 112 -10.87 6.79 5.78
CA ARG A 112 -12.25 7.31 5.89
C ARG A 112 -13.31 6.22 5.73
N LEU A 113 -13.03 5.23 4.88
CA LEU A 113 -13.91 4.08 4.68
C LEU A 113 -13.91 3.10 5.85
N GLN A 114 -12.99 3.25 6.82
CA GLN A 114 -12.85 2.35 7.98
C GLN A 114 -12.65 0.88 7.55
N VAL A 115 -11.92 0.66 6.45
CA VAL A 115 -11.69 -0.67 5.88
C VAL A 115 -11.08 -1.60 6.92
N ASP A 116 -11.70 -2.75 7.14
CA ASP A 116 -11.24 -3.76 8.10
C ASP A 116 -10.29 -4.80 7.46
N SER A 117 -9.77 -5.72 8.28
CA SER A 117 -8.78 -6.70 7.82
C SER A 117 -9.31 -7.67 6.76
N ALA A 118 -10.61 -7.99 6.75
CA ALA A 118 -11.21 -8.89 5.77
C ALA A 118 -11.41 -8.16 4.43
N GLU A 119 -11.89 -6.92 4.48
CA GLU A 119 -12.03 -6.06 3.31
C GLU A 119 -10.66 -5.79 2.66
N TYR A 120 -9.63 -5.45 3.45
CA TYR A 120 -8.26 -5.30 2.92
C TYR A 120 -7.75 -6.58 2.24
N SER A 121 -8.09 -7.76 2.78
CA SER A 121 -7.67 -9.03 2.17
C SER A 121 -8.35 -9.23 0.81
N CYS A 122 -9.64 -8.89 0.69
CA CYS A 122 -10.36 -8.95 -0.57
C CYS A 122 -9.86 -7.92 -1.58
N LEU A 123 -9.68 -6.66 -1.17
CA LEU A 123 -9.15 -5.59 -2.02
C LEU A 123 -7.77 -5.93 -2.57
N LYS A 124 -6.89 -6.50 -1.74
CA LYS A 124 -5.57 -6.98 -2.19
C LYS A 124 -5.70 -8.12 -3.21
N ALA A 125 -6.62 -9.07 -2.99
CA ALA A 125 -6.86 -10.15 -3.94
C ALA A 125 -7.42 -9.63 -5.28
N ILE A 126 -8.35 -8.67 -5.25
CA ILE A 126 -8.90 -8.02 -6.45
C ILE A 126 -7.80 -7.29 -7.23
N ALA A 127 -6.92 -6.56 -6.54
CA ALA A 127 -5.79 -5.87 -7.17
C ALA A 127 -4.76 -6.85 -7.74
N LEU A 128 -4.47 -7.94 -7.03
CA LEU A 128 -3.49 -8.95 -7.44
C LEU A 128 -3.95 -9.75 -8.66
N PHE A 129 -5.18 -10.27 -8.64
CA PHE A 129 -5.74 -11.09 -9.71
C PHE A 129 -6.31 -10.21 -10.81
N THR A 130 -5.47 -9.52 -11.56
CA THR A 130 -5.91 -8.62 -12.65
C THR A 130 -5.69 -9.25 -14.03
N PRO A 131 -6.75 -9.44 -14.85
CA PRO A 131 -6.60 -10.00 -16.20
C PRO A 131 -5.92 -9.02 -17.17
N ALA A 132 -5.72 -7.75 -16.75
CA ALA A 132 -5.01 -6.74 -17.55
C ALA A 132 -3.49 -6.93 -17.58
N ALA A 133 -2.93 -7.88 -16.81
CA ALA A 133 -1.51 -8.17 -16.87
C ALA A 133 -1.10 -8.71 -18.25
N CYS A 134 -0.11 -8.05 -18.87
CA CYS A 134 0.39 -8.47 -20.17
C CYS A 134 1.16 -9.79 -20.07
N GLY A 135 0.87 -10.73 -20.98
CA GLY A 135 1.61 -11.99 -21.08
C GLY A 135 1.12 -13.09 -20.13
N LEU A 136 -0.10 -12.97 -19.59
CA LEU A 136 -0.75 -14.07 -18.86
C LEU A 136 -0.96 -15.28 -19.78
N SER A 137 -0.76 -16.46 -19.22
CA SER A 137 -0.99 -17.73 -19.91
C SER A 137 -2.49 -18.03 -20.04
N ASP A 138 -3.27 -17.66 -19.03
CA ASP A 138 -4.73 -17.79 -19.00
C ASP A 138 -5.39 -16.60 -18.29
N ALA A 139 -5.70 -15.55 -19.06
CA ALA A 139 -6.33 -14.35 -18.53
C ALA A 139 -7.77 -14.61 -18.02
N ALA A 140 -8.50 -15.56 -18.61
CA ALA A 140 -9.86 -15.89 -18.20
C ALA A 140 -9.87 -16.59 -16.83
N HIS A 141 -8.89 -17.44 -16.56
CA HIS A 141 -8.71 -18.01 -15.24
C HIS A 141 -8.41 -16.94 -14.18
N VAL A 142 -7.52 -15.99 -14.47
CA VAL A 142 -7.22 -14.87 -13.57
C VAL A 142 -8.46 -14.00 -13.32
N GLU A 143 -9.24 -13.71 -14.36
CA GLU A 143 -10.51 -12.97 -14.23
C GLU A 143 -11.49 -13.70 -13.30
N ALA A 144 -11.61 -15.03 -13.41
CA ALA A 144 -12.45 -15.81 -12.52
C ALA A 144 -11.96 -15.79 -11.05
N LEU A 145 -10.64 -15.69 -10.81
CA LEU A 145 -10.09 -15.48 -9.46
C LEU A 145 -10.41 -14.08 -8.93
N GLN A 146 -10.36 -13.06 -9.80
CA GLN A 146 -10.76 -11.69 -9.46
C GLN A 146 -12.24 -11.62 -9.05
N GLU A 147 -13.12 -12.22 -9.85
CA GLU A 147 -14.55 -12.23 -9.62
C GLU A 147 -14.89 -12.91 -8.29
N LYS A 148 -14.23 -14.03 -7.96
CA LYS A 148 -14.38 -14.67 -6.64
C LYS A 148 -14.03 -13.73 -5.49
N ALA A 149 -12.97 -12.93 -5.62
CA ALA A 149 -12.59 -11.96 -4.60
C ALA A 149 -13.60 -10.81 -4.49
N GLN A 150 -14.18 -10.36 -5.61
CA GLN A 150 -15.25 -9.35 -5.64
C GLN A 150 -16.52 -9.86 -4.97
N VAL A 151 -16.95 -11.08 -5.30
CA VAL A 151 -18.11 -11.73 -4.66
C VAL A 151 -17.89 -11.87 -3.16
N ALA A 152 -16.71 -12.33 -2.73
CA ALA A 152 -16.38 -12.46 -1.31
C ALA A 152 -16.47 -11.11 -0.57
N LEU A 153 -15.99 -10.02 -1.19
CA LEU A 153 -16.12 -8.67 -0.63
C LEU A 153 -17.60 -8.26 -0.49
N SER A 154 -18.38 -8.40 -1.56
CA SER A 154 -19.81 -8.03 -1.55
C SER A 154 -20.63 -8.85 -0.55
N GLU A 155 -20.33 -10.15 -0.40
CA GLU A 155 -20.96 -10.99 0.62
C GLU A 155 -20.58 -10.56 2.04
N TYR A 156 -19.31 -10.21 2.26
CA TYR A 156 -18.84 -9.71 3.55
C TYR A 156 -19.52 -8.39 3.92
N GLU A 157 -19.54 -7.41 3.02
CA GLU A 157 -20.19 -6.11 3.23
C GLU A 157 -21.67 -6.27 3.56
N ARG A 158 -22.40 -7.11 2.81
CA ARG A 158 -23.82 -7.40 3.07
C ARG A 158 -24.07 -8.07 4.42
N SER A 159 -23.10 -8.84 4.93
CA SER A 159 -23.20 -9.47 6.25
C SER A 159 -22.97 -8.48 7.40
N GLN A 160 -22.15 -7.45 7.18
CA GLN A 160 -21.84 -6.41 8.17
C GLN A 160 -22.87 -5.27 8.16
N PHE A 161 -23.52 -5.00 7.02
CA PHE A 161 -24.50 -3.94 6.82
C PHE A 161 -25.79 -4.49 6.16
N PRO A 162 -26.72 -5.08 6.94
CA PRO A 162 -27.94 -5.72 6.42
C PRO A 162 -28.96 -4.75 5.80
#